data_AF-A0A2V7ALT6-F1
#
_entry.id   AF-A0A2V7ALT6-F1
#
_cell.length_a   1.000
_cell.length_b   1.000
_cell.length_c   1.000
_cell.angle_alpha   90.00
_cell.angle_beta   90.00
_cell.angle_gamma   90.00
#
_symmetry.space_group_name_H-M   'P 1'
#
loop_
_entity.id
_entity.type
_entity.pdbx_description
1 polymer ?
#
loop_
_entity_poly.entity_id
_entity_poly.type
_entity_poly.pdbx_seq_one_letter_code
_entity_poly.pdbx_strand_id
1 'polypeptide(L)'
;MSDTGGQAMDMPSSPETAADALRAANERAERATRRAEALEHLVEAGIAVMSEPTLPALLERILLEARRVTNAQAGTLFLLEGDELQFAIAQNDVLAQRFGNKGVAPRLREEEPLSLRVPSLAGHVARTGSILNIPDAYQIPDNRPYMFHPWWDARNDYQTLSVLAVPLANRQGRVIGVLELINALDAEGRPAPFDADYEPLVRALAAQAALAIIHLTDRALTV
;
A
#
# COMPACT_ATOMS: atom_id res chain seq x y z
N MET A 1 -63.70 -23.52 -35.71
CA MET A 1 -62.70 -24.60 -35.56
C MET A 1 -61.48 -23.99 -34.91
N SER A 2 -61.12 -24.59 -33.78
CA SER A 2 -60.00 -24.32 -32.89
C SER A 2 -58.66 -24.20 -33.61
N ASP A 3 -57.79 -23.32 -33.15
CA ASP A 3 -56.43 -23.77 -32.82
C ASP A 3 -55.82 -22.96 -31.67
N THR A 4 -55.56 -23.68 -30.58
CA THR A 4 -54.85 -23.28 -29.38
C THR A 4 -53.40 -23.72 -29.56
N GLY A 5 -52.53 -22.81 -29.97
CA GLY A 5 -51.09 -23.04 -30.11
C GLY A 5 -50.32 -22.49 -28.93
N GLY A 6 -49.76 -23.38 -28.10
CA GLY A 6 -49.17 -23.13 -26.79
C GLY A 6 -48.13 -22.02 -26.71
N GLN A 7 -48.23 -21.25 -25.63
CA GLN A 7 -47.16 -20.43 -25.07
C GLN A 7 -46.05 -21.38 -24.61
N ALA A 8 -44.91 -21.38 -25.32
CA ALA A 8 -43.71 -22.03 -24.84
C ALA A 8 -43.23 -21.26 -23.59
N MET A 9 -43.35 -21.92 -22.44
CA MET A 9 -42.75 -21.45 -21.20
C MET A 9 -41.23 -21.63 -21.36
N ASP A 10 -40.54 -20.51 -21.54
CA ASP A 10 -39.08 -20.47 -21.69
C ASP A 10 -38.45 -20.92 -20.37
N MET A 11 -38.14 -22.22 -20.29
CA MET A 11 -37.35 -22.78 -19.21
C MET A 11 -35.92 -22.23 -19.37
N PRO A 12 -35.30 -21.68 -18.31
CA PRO A 12 -33.96 -21.14 -18.44
C PRO A 12 -32.99 -22.24 -18.88
N SER A 13 -32.36 -21.99 -20.01
CA SER A 13 -31.43 -22.86 -20.71
C SER A 13 -30.03 -22.86 -20.07
N SER A 14 -29.52 -24.08 -19.86
CA SER A 14 -28.13 -24.55 -19.83
C SER A 14 -27.34 -24.59 -18.49
N PRO A 15 -26.59 -25.69 -18.21
CA PRO A 15 -25.69 -25.85 -17.06
C PRO A 15 -24.55 -24.82 -16.95
N GLU A 16 -24.19 -24.13 -18.04
CA GLU A 16 -23.14 -23.10 -18.05
C GLU A 16 -23.53 -21.91 -17.16
N THR A 17 -24.81 -21.52 -17.16
CA THR A 17 -25.29 -20.43 -16.29
C THR A 17 -25.22 -20.75 -14.80
N ALA A 18 -25.39 -22.01 -14.42
CA ALA A 18 -25.30 -22.45 -13.02
C ALA A 18 -23.85 -22.55 -12.55
N ALA A 19 -22.95 -23.04 -13.41
CA ALA A 19 -21.51 -23.10 -13.13
C ALA A 19 -20.90 -21.69 -13.02
N ASP A 20 -21.29 -20.77 -13.90
CA ASP A 20 -20.85 -19.38 -13.87
C ASP A 20 -21.41 -18.63 -12.66
N ALA A 21 -22.68 -18.87 -12.30
CA ALA A 21 -23.29 -18.31 -11.10
C ALA A 21 -22.58 -18.82 -9.82
N LEU A 22 -22.24 -20.12 -9.77
CA LEU A 22 -21.49 -20.70 -8.66
C LEU A 22 -20.07 -20.14 -8.57
N ARG A 23 -19.37 -19.98 -9.71
CA ARG A 23 -18.04 -19.36 -9.76
C ARG A 23 -18.09 -17.91 -9.26
N ALA A 24 -19.02 -17.12 -9.77
CA ALA A 24 -19.19 -15.74 -9.34
C ALA A 24 -19.61 -15.63 -7.86
N ALA A 25 -20.40 -16.57 -7.35
CA ALA A 25 -20.74 -16.65 -5.93
C ALA A 25 -19.51 -17.01 -5.08
N ASN A 26 -18.69 -17.96 -5.51
CA ASN A 26 -17.47 -18.35 -4.81
C ASN A 26 -16.46 -17.18 -4.77
N GLU A 27 -16.22 -16.50 -5.89
CA GLU A 27 -15.37 -15.31 -5.93
C GLU A 27 -15.89 -14.17 -5.05
N ARG A 28 -17.22 -14.00 -4.94
CA ARG A 28 -17.80 -13.01 -4.02
C ARG A 28 -17.59 -13.42 -2.57
N ALA A 29 -17.75 -14.69 -2.23
CA ALA A 29 -17.50 -15.20 -0.89
C ALA A 29 -16.01 -15.04 -0.51
N GLU A 30 -15.09 -15.41 -1.41
CA GLU A 30 -13.64 -15.24 -1.21
C GLU A 30 -13.27 -13.76 -1.03
N ARG A 31 -13.82 -12.85 -1.85
CA ARG A 31 -13.62 -11.40 -1.67
C ARG A 31 -14.15 -10.91 -0.32
N ALA A 32 -15.32 -11.38 0.11
CA ALA A 32 -15.90 -11.02 1.40
C ALA A 32 -15.03 -11.51 2.56
N THR A 33 -14.53 -12.75 2.50
CA THR A 33 -13.60 -13.31 3.49
C THR A 33 -12.31 -12.50 3.55
N ARG A 34 -11.65 -12.26 2.40
CA ARG A 34 -10.42 -11.45 2.34
C ARG A 34 -10.63 -10.06 2.93
N ARG A 35 -11.80 -9.45 2.68
CA ARG A 35 -12.14 -8.14 3.21
C ARG A 35 -12.36 -8.15 4.72
N ALA A 36 -12.97 -9.21 5.26
CA ALA A 36 -13.13 -9.39 6.70
C ALA A 36 -11.77 -9.57 7.40
N GLU A 37 -10.92 -10.46 6.88
CA GLU A 37 -9.57 -10.69 7.39
C GLU A 37 -8.72 -9.41 7.36
N ALA A 38 -8.80 -8.65 6.27
CA ALA A 38 -8.05 -7.40 6.16
C ALA A 38 -8.55 -6.31 7.13
N LEU A 39 -9.84 -6.29 7.47
CA LEU A 39 -10.39 -5.41 8.50
C LEU A 39 -9.94 -5.83 9.91
N GLU A 40 -9.91 -7.13 10.20
CA GLU A 40 -9.38 -7.64 11.47
C GLU A 40 -7.91 -7.26 11.63
N HIS A 41 -7.08 -7.51 10.61
CA HIS A 41 -5.67 -7.08 10.61
C HIS A 41 -5.51 -5.57 10.76
N LEU A 42 -6.40 -4.76 10.17
CA LEU A 42 -6.38 -3.31 10.33
C LEU A 42 -6.63 -2.89 11.79
N VAL A 43 -7.58 -3.52 12.47
CA VAL A 43 -7.88 -3.24 13.88
C VAL A 43 -6.69 -3.61 14.76
N GLU A 44 -6.11 -4.79 14.55
CA GLU A 44 -4.92 -5.25 15.28
C GLU A 44 -3.72 -4.33 15.03
N ALA A 45 -3.50 -3.95 13.77
CA ALA A 45 -2.45 -3.02 13.37
C ALA A 45 -2.61 -1.66 14.06
N GLY A 46 -3.83 -1.12 14.09
CA GLY A 46 -4.12 0.15 14.76
C GLY A 46 -3.80 0.11 16.26
N ILE A 47 -4.15 -0.98 16.94
CA ILE A 47 -3.83 -1.18 18.37
C ILE A 47 -2.32 -1.27 18.58
N ALA A 48 -1.63 -2.05 17.75
CA ALA A 48 -0.18 -2.22 17.84
C ALA A 48 0.56 -0.89 17.63
N VAL A 49 0.21 -0.15 16.57
CA VAL A 49 0.75 1.18 16.25
C VAL A 49 0.57 2.15 17.42
N MET A 50 -0.62 2.21 18.02
CA MET A 50 -0.90 3.13 19.13
C MET A 50 -0.19 2.78 20.45
N SER A 51 0.35 1.57 20.57
CA SER A 51 1.00 1.08 21.79
C SER A 51 2.51 1.31 21.81
N GLU A 52 3.10 1.77 20.69
CA GLU A 52 4.55 1.94 20.58
C GLU A 52 5.04 3.19 21.35
N PRO A 53 6.06 3.06 22.21
CA PRO A 53 6.45 4.13 23.14
C PRO A 53 7.39 5.19 22.55
N THR A 54 8.01 4.92 21.40
CA THR A 54 9.03 5.78 20.78
C THR A 54 8.79 5.93 19.29
N LEU A 55 9.21 7.05 18.71
CA LEU A 55 9.05 7.31 17.28
C LEU A 55 9.72 6.24 16.40
N PRO A 56 10.97 5.78 16.64
CA PRO A 56 11.56 4.72 15.82
C PRO A 56 10.77 3.41 15.85
N ALA A 57 10.37 2.95 17.03
CA ALA A 57 9.57 1.72 17.18
C ALA A 57 8.19 1.86 16.51
N LEU A 58 7.57 3.04 16.66
CA LEU A 58 6.31 3.37 16.00
C LEU A 58 6.43 3.28 14.47
N LEU A 59 7.46 3.91 13.89
CA LEU A 59 7.68 3.92 12.44
C LEU A 59 7.94 2.49 11.90
N GLU A 60 8.76 1.71 12.61
CA GLU A 60 9.00 0.29 12.28
C GLU A 60 7.71 -0.52 12.31
N ARG A 61 6.87 -0.32 13.34
CA ARG A 61 5.58 -0.99 13.49
C ARG A 61 4.61 -0.62 12.38
N ILE A 62 4.43 0.68 12.10
CA ILE A 62 3.52 1.16 11.04
C ILE A 62 3.84 0.47 9.72
N LEU A 63 5.12 0.48 9.35
CA LEU A 63 5.56 -0.08 8.09
C LEU A 63 5.38 -1.61 8.05
N LEU A 64 5.69 -2.30 9.16
CA LEU A 64 5.47 -3.74 9.27
C LEU A 64 4.00 -4.11 9.09
N GLU A 65 3.09 -3.45 9.80
CA GLU A 65 1.67 -3.80 9.74
C GLU A 65 1.05 -3.42 8.39
N ALA A 66 1.46 -2.28 7.81
CA ALA A 66 1.02 -1.90 6.47
C ALA A 66 1.39 -2.95 5.42
N ARG A 67 2.64 -3.44 5.48
CA ARG A 67 3.11 -4.51 4.60
C ARG A 67 2.36 -5.82 4.82
N ARG A 68 2.04 -6.17 6.07
CA ARG A 68 1.25 -7.38 6.39
C ARG A 68 -0.17 -7.32 5.84
N VAL A 69 -0.86 -6.20 6.05
CA VAL A 69 -2.24 -6.00 5.57
C VAL A 69 -2.34 -6.14 4.05
N THR A 70 -1.32 -5.73 3.31
CA THR A 70 -1.31 -5.76 1.83
C THR A 70 -0.45 -6.86 1.22
N ASN A 71 0.13 -7.75 2.03
CA ASN A 71 1.12 -8.73 1.60
C ASN A 71 2.27 -8.12 0.75
N ALA A 72 2.81 -6.97 1.15
CA ALA A 72 3.86 -6.27 0.41
C ALA A 72 5.27 -6.77 0.76
N GLN A 73 6.08 -6.98 -0.28
CA GLN A 73 7.46 -7.44 -0.20
C GLN A 73 8.41 -6.40 0.42
N ALA A 74 8.09 -5.12 0.24
CA ALA A 74 8.88 -4.03 0.77
C ALA A 74 8.02 -2.79 1.04
N GLY A 75 8.61 -1.80 1.69
CA GLY A 75 8.04 -0.48 1.77
C GLY A 75 8.98 0.51 2.47
N THR A 76 8.65 1.77 2.32
CA THR A 76 9.39 2.92 2.83
C THR A 76 8.41 3.90 3.45
N LEU A 77 8.77 4.45 4.60
CA LEU A 77 8.04 5.54 5.24
C LEU A 77 8.95 6.77 5.23
N PHE A 78 8.40 7.83 4.65
CA PHE A 78 9.02 9.15 4.56
C PHE A 78 8.36 10.11 5.53
N LEU A 79 9.15 10.96 6.20
CA LEU A 79 8.64 12.10 6.96
C LEU A 79 8.93 13.39 6.20
N LEU A 80 7.94 14.28 6.13
CA LEU A 80 8.06 15.53 5.41
C LEU A 80 8.65 16.61 6.33
N GLU A 81 9.81 17.13 5.96
CA GLU A 81 10.49 18.24 6.63
C GLU A 81 10.74 19.36 5.63
N GLY A 82 9.97 20.46 5.77
CA GLY A 82 9.99 21.55 4.78
C GLY A 82 9.51 21.07 3.41
N ASP A 83 10.37 21.21 2.39
CA ASP A 83 10.14 20.77 1.00
C ASP A 83 10.83 19.42 0.70
N GLU A 84 11.21 18.64 1.71
CA GLU A 84 11.97 17.40 1.55
C GLU A 84 11.34 16.21 2.30
N LEU A 85 11.31 15.06 1.64
CA LEU A 85 10.92 13.80 2.24
C LEU A 85 12.16 13.06 2.76
N GLN A 86 12.26 12.99 4.08
CA GLN A 86 13.32 12.28 4.79
C GLN A 86 13.01 10.78 4.85
N PHE A 87 14.00 9.94 4.52
CA PHE A 87 13.89 8.49 4.66
C PHE A 87 13.87 8.11 6.14
N ALA A 88 12.68 7.87 6.70
CA ALA A 88 12.52 7.64 8.13
C ALA A 88 12.71 6.15 8.49
N ILE A 89 12.12 5.25 7.71
CA ILE A 89 12.35 3.80 7.82
C ILE A 89 12.05 3.12 6.49
N ALA A 90 12.74 2.01 6.20
CA ALA A 90 12.29 1.09 5.16
C ALA A 90 12.56 -0.36 5.55
N GLN A 91 11.77 -1.24 4.96
CA GLN A 91 11.85 -2.69 5.13
C GLN A 91 11.74 -3.33 3.75
N ASN A 92 12.59 -4.30 3.45
CA ASN A 92 12.59 -4.99 2.18
C ASN A 92 13.05 -6.42 2.39
N ASP A 93 12.16 -7.39 2.20
CA ASP A 93 12.44 -8.79 2.55
C ASP A 93 13.49 -9.41 1.63
N VAL A 94 13.53 -9.03 0.35
CA VAL A 94 14.51 -9.54 -0.63
C VAL A 94 15.91 -9.06 -0.27
N LEU A 95 16.05 -7.76 0.02
CA LEU A 95 17.34 -7.20 0.43
C LEU A 95 17.76 -7.68 1.82
N ALA A 96 16.79 -7.89 2.72
CA ALA A 96 17.05 -8.47 4.04
C ALA A 96 17.56 -9.91 3.94
N GLN A 97 17.02 -10.73 3.03
CA GLN A 97 17.54 -12.08 2.80
C GLN A 97 18.95 -12.07 2.20
N ARG A 98 19.23 -11.12 1.31
CA ARG A 98 20.51 -11.01 0.61
C ARG A 98 21.63 -10.44 1.49
N PHE A 99 21.33 -9.44 2.31
CA PHE A 99 22.31 -8.65 3.04
C PHE A 99 22.11 -8.63 4.57
N GLY A 100 21.10 -9.35 5.06
CA GLY A 100 20.65 -9.29 6.45
C GLY A 100 19.82 -8.02 6.74
N ASN A 101 18.98 -8.06 7.78
CA ASN A 101 18.16 -6.90 8.20
C ASN A 101 19.00 -5.64 8.47
N LYS A 102 20.22 -5.81 9.00
CA LYS A 102 21.16 -4.71 9.25
C LYS A 102 21.79 -4.14 7.98
N GLY A 103 21.68 -4.82 6.83
CA GLY A 103 22.18 -4.38 5.54
C GLY A 103 21.20 -3.52 4.74
N VAL A 104 19.91 -3.50 5.12
CA VAL A 104 18.88 -2.68 4.47
C VAL A 104 18.96 -1.23 4.93
N ALA A 105 19.02 -1.01 6.25
CA ALA A 105 18.99 0.35 6.81
C ALA A 105 20.18 1.25 6.40
N PRO A 106 21.44 0.78 6.28
CA PRO A 106 22.55 1.60 5.78
C PRO A 106 22.36 2.04 4.33
N ARG A 107 21.83 1.16 3.47
CA ARG A 107 21.57 1.47 2.05
C ARG A 107 20.55 2.58 1.86
N LEU A 108 19.66 2.78 2.83
CA LEU A 108 18.67 3.86 2.83
C LEU A 108 19.20 5.12 3.51
N ARG A 109 20.09 5.00 4.50
CA ARG A 109 20.72 6.16 5.14
C ARG A 109 21.71 6.88 4.23
N GLU A 110 22.21 6.19 3.21
CA GLU A 110 23.03 6.78 2.15
C GLU A 110 22.20 7.53 1.10
N GLU A 111 20.86 7.40 1.13
CA GLU A 111 19.98 8.10 0.20
C GLU A 111 19.79 9.54 0.63
N GLU A 112 19.93 10.47 -0.31
CA GLU A 112 19.61 11.87 -0.09
C GLU A 112 18.08 12.05 0.05
N PRO A 113 17.61 12.99 0.88
CA PRO A 113 16.19 13.29 1.00
C PRO A 113 15.55 13.59 -0.37
N LEU A 114 14.31 13.14 -0.57
CA LEU A 114 13.62 13.41 -1.83
C LEU A 114 13.06 14.83 -1.81
N SER A 115 13.62 15.71 -2.64
CA SER A 115 13.08 17.06 -2.84
C SER A 115 11.70 17.01 -3.51
N LEU A 116 10.72 17.72 -2.95
CA LEU A 116 9.40 17.89 -3.56
C LEU A 116 9.44 18.67 -4.89
N ARG A 117 10.58 19.24 -5.26
CA ARG A 117 10.80 19.94 -6.54
C ARG A 117 11.10 18.97 -7.68
N VAL A 118 11.57 17.76 -7.36
CA VAL A 118 11.85 16.71 -8.33
C VAL A 118 10.61 15.80 -8.42
N PRO A 119 10.13 15.44 -9.63
CA PRO A 119 9.05 14.47 -9.75
C PRO A 119 9.45 13.11 -9.17
N SER A 120 8.60 12.58 -8.30
CA SER A 120 8.69 11.22 -7.73
C SER A 120 7.30 10.77 -7.32
N LEU A 121 7.08 9.46 -7.14
CA LEU A 121 5.81 8.92 -6.64
C LEU A 121 5.49 9.50 -5.26
N ALA A 122 6.38 9.30 -4.28
CA ALA A 122 6.22 9.85 -2.94
C ALA A 122 6.08 11.38 -2.94
N GLY A 123 6.88 12.10 -3.73
CA GLY A 123 6.79 13.57 -3.81
C GLY A 123 5.46 14.06 -4.35
N HIS A 124 4.85 13.35 -5.30
CA HIS A 124 3.52 13.69 -5.80
C HIS A 124 2.44 13.47 -4.75
N VAL A 125 2.49 12.34 -4.03
CA VAL A 125 1.57 12.05 -2.92
C VAL A 125 1.72 13.11 -1.82
N ALA A 126 2.94 13.50 -1.48
CA ALA A 126 3.21 14.54 -0.49
C ALA A 126 2.61 15.90 -0.86
N ARG A 127 2.73 16.30 -2.14
CA ARG A 127 2.20 17.59 -2.62
C ARG A 127 0.67 17.61 -2.76
N THR A 128 0.07 16.49 -3.17
CA THR A 128 -1.35 16.44 -3.55
C THR A 128 -2.25 15.84 -2.48
N GLY A 129 -1.70 15.07 -1.54
CA GLY A 129 -2.47 14.24 -0.62
C GLY A 129 -3.30 13.15 -1.32
N SER A 130 -3.02 12.87 -2.60
CA SER A 130 -3.74 11.86 -3.38
C SER A 130 -2.98 10.54 -3.36
N ILE A 131 -3.70 9.42 -3.21
CA ILE A 131 -3.13 8.07 -3.23
C ILE A 131 -2.69 7.75 -4.66
N LEU A 132 -1.54 7.08 -4.81
CA LEU A 132 -1.11 6.47 -6.06
C LEU A 132 -1.08 4.95 -5.88
N ASN A 133 -1.84 4.24 -6.73
CA ASN A 133 -1.76 2.80 -6.87
C ASN A 133 -1.27 2.49 -8.30
N ILE A 134 0.01 2.14 -8.40
CA ILE A 134 0.72 1.95 -9.65
C ILE A 134 0.92 0.44 -9.87
N PRO A 135 0.30 -0.16 -10.88
CA PRO A 135 0.41 -1.60 -11.13
C PRO A 135 1.76 -2.00 -11.72
N ASP A 136 2.39 -1.10 -12.48
CA ASP A 136 3.72 -1.28 -13.07
C ASP A 136 4.46 0.07 -13.11
N ALA A 137 5.51 0.20 -12.28
CA ALA A 137 6.29 1.42 -12.12
C ALA A 137 7.16 1.73 -13.35
N TYR A 138 7.50 0.73 -14.17
CA TYR A 138 8.27 0.89 -15.40
C TYR A 138 7.40 1.31 -16.59
N GLN A 139 6.08 1.21 -16.46
CA GLN A 139 5.10 1.56 -17.50
C GLN A 139 4.36 2.88 -17.20
N ILE A 140 4.86 3.70 -16.27
CA ILE A 140 4.29 5.02 -16.00
C ILE A 140 4.48 5.91 -17.24
N PRO A 141 3.40 6.47 -17.83
CA PRO A 141 3.53 7.36 -18.98
C PRO A 141 4.26 8.68 -18.64
N ASP A 142 5.10 9.17 -19.55
CA ASP A 142 5.88 10.41 -19.39
C ASP A 142 5.04 11.68 -19.16
N ASN A 143 3.75 11.65 -19.53
CA ASN A 143 2.85 12.78 -19.34
C ASN A 143 2.28 12.88 -17.90
N ARG A 144 2.65 11.96 -16.99
CA ARG A 144 2.23 12.00 -15.60
C ARG A 144 3.05 13.02 -14.80
N PRO A 145 2.45 13.69 -13.79
CA PRO A 145 3.14 14.67 -12.94
C PRO A 145 4.04 14.03 -11.86
N TYR A 146 4.36 12.75 -12.03
CA TYR A 146 5.15 11.90 -11.15
C TYR A 146 5.88 10.87 -12.00
N MET A 147 6.99 10.35 -11.49
CA MET A 147 7.78 9.34 -12.18
C MET A 147 8.40 8.37 -11.20
N PHE A 148 8.78 7.20 -11.71
CA PHE A 148 9.58 6.21 -11.02
C PHE A 148 11.05 6.35 -11.45
N HIS A 149 11.97 6.14 -10.51
CA HIS A 149 13.41 6.31 -10.70
C HIS A 149 14.11 4.95 -10.63
N PRO A 150 14.40 4.28 -11.76
CA PRO A 150 14.88 2.89 -11.78
C PRO A 150 16.34 2.72 -11.35
N TRP A 151 17.07 3.80 -11.12
CA TRP A 151 18.51 3.74 -10.79
C TRP A 151 18.75 3.02 -9.45
N TRP A 152 17.84 3.14 -8.48
CA TRP A 152 17.97 2.50 -7.19
C TRP A 152 17.82 0.98 -7.30
N ASP A 153 16.83 0.54 -8.07
CA ASP A 153 16.62 -0.86 -8.46
C ASP A 153 17.88 -1.44 -9.12
N ALA A 154 18.44 -0.72 -10.10
CA ALA A 154 19.65 -1.13 -10.81
C ALA A 154 20.87 -1.25 -9.88
N ARG A 155 21.05 -0.32 -8.93
CA ARG A 155 22.17 -0.34 -7.96
C ARG A 155 22.05 -1.49 -6.95
N ASN A 156 20.82 -1.90 -6.61
CA ASN A 156 20.57 -2.90 -5.58
C ASN A 156 20.22 -4.29 -6.13
N ASP A 157 20.17 -4.43 -7.47
CA ASP A 157 19.69 -5.63 -8.17
C ASP A 157 18.34 -6.08 -7.58
N TYR A 158 17.41 -5.12 -7.59
CA TYR A 158 16.03 -5.23 -7.12
C TYR A 158 15.09 -4.75 -8.24
N GLN A 159 13.82 -5.16 -8.18
CA GLN A 159 12.82 -4.75 -9.16
C GLN A 159 11.52 -4.32 -8.47
N THR A 160 11.20 -3.04 -8.59
CA THR A 160 9.96 -2.40 -8.15
C THR A 160 8.93 -2.50 -9.26
N LEU A 161 8.07 -3.52 -9.20
CA LEU A 161 6.96 -3.71 -10.13
C LEU A 161 5.80 -2.80 -9.75
N SER A 162 5.18 -3.03 -8.59
CA SER A 162 3.98 -2.30 -8.18
C SER A 162 4.24 -1.41 -6.97
N VAL A 163 3.53 -0.28 -6.89
CA VAL A 163 3.69 0.69 -5.80
C VAL A 163 2.32 1.18 -5.33
N LEU A 164 2.08 1.12 -4.02
CA LEU A 164 0.96 1.79 -3.36
C LEU A 164 1.51 2.87 -2.43
N ALA A 165 1.37 4.13 -2.82
CA ALA A 165 1.84 5.28 -2.06
C ALA A 165 0.65 6.06 -1.48
N VAL A 166 0.62 6.22 -0.16
CA VAL A 166 -0.45 6.90 0.57
C VAL A 166 0.10 8.05 1.44
N PRO A 167 -0.63 9.16 1.59
CA PRO A 167 -0.19 10.24 2.46
C PRO A 167 -0.41 9.90 3.94
N LEU A 168 0.56 10.23 4.77
CA LEU A 168 0.37 10.40 6.21
C LEU A 168 -0.12 11.83 6.42
N ALA A 169 -1.42 12.02 6.68
CA ALA A 169 -2.01 13.34 6.82
C ALA A 169 -2.65 13.55 8.19
N ASN A 170 -2.53 14.77 8.72
CA ASN A 170 -3.17 15.14 9.98
C ASN A 170 -4.67 15.42 9.81
N ARG A 171 -5.36 15.75 10.91
CA ARG A 171 -6.81 16.04 10.91
C ARG A 171 -7.21 17.21 10.02
N GLN A 172 -6.29 18.14 9.76
CA GLN A 172 -6.49 19.30 8.89
C GLN A 172 -6.19 19.00 7.41
N GLY A 173 -5.83 17.75 7.08
CA GLY A 173 -5.46 17.34 5.72
C GLY A 173 -4.04 17.74 5.31
N ARG A 174 -3.23 18.28 6.22
CA ARG A 174 -1.82 18.56 5.96
C ARG A 174 -1.04 17.26 5.98
N VAL A 175 -0.31 16.99 4.89
CA VAL A 175 0.59 15.84 4.79
C VAL A 175 1.82 16.08 5.67
N ILE A 176 2.18 15.08 6.47
CA ILE A 176 3.36 15.05 7.35
C ILE A 176 4.39 14.01 6.91
N GLY A 177 4.05 13.20 5.90
CA GLY A 177 4.88 12.12 5.42
C GLY A 177 4.16 11.27 4.38
N VAL A 178 4.84 10.25 3.87
CA VAL A 178 4.30 9.32 2.86
C VAL A 178 4.67 7.91 3.24
N LEU A 179 3.71 7.00 3.16
CA LEU A 179 3.92 5.56 3.27
C LEU A 179 3.86 4.97 1.85
N GLU A 180 4.94 4.34 1.43
CA GLU A 180 5.08 3.70 0.12
C GLU A 180 5.26 2.19 0.33
N LEU A 181 4.34 1.39 -0.20
CA LEU A 181 4.39 -0.06 -0.20
C LEU A 181 4.79 -0.52 -1.59
N ILE A 182 5.67 -1.51 -1.66
CA ILE A 182 6.31 -1.95 -2.90
C ILE A 182 6.09 -3.45 -3.07
N ASN A 183 5.64 -3.83 -4.27
CA ASN A 183 5.37 -5.20 -4.70
C ASN A 183 4.42 -5.96 -3.75
N ALA A 184 3.11 -5.85 -3.98
CA ALA A 184 2.20 -6.85 -3.44
C ALA A 184 2.62 -8.25 -3.93
N LEU A 185 2.46 -9.27 -3.08
CA LEU A 185 2.80 -10.64 -3.43
C LEU A 185 1.53 -11.45 -3.72
N ASP A 186 1.54 -12.18 -4.83
CA ASP A 186 0.49 -13.17 -5.16
C ASP A 186 0.61 -14.42 -4.27
N ALA A 187 -0.29 -15.40 -4.49
CA ALA A 187 -0.33 -16.64 -3.73
C ALA A 187 0.95 -17.49 -3.90
N GLU A 188 1.69 -17.29 -4.99
CA GLU A 188 2.97 -17.94 -5.29
C GLU A 188 4.16 -17.14 -4.76
N GLY A 189 3.94 -16.01 -4.09
CA GLY A 189 4.98 -15.15 -3.54
C GLY A 189 5.71 -14.30 -4.59
N ARG A 190 5.09 -14.05 -5.75
CA ARG A 190 5.64 -13.23 -6.83
C ARG A 190 5.10 -11.80 -6.77
N PRO A 191 5.90 -10.79 -7.14
CA PRO A 191 5.42 -9.42 -7.29
C PRO A 191 4.21 -9.33 -8.23
N ALA A 192 3.18 -8.61 -7.79
CA ALA A 192 1.93 -8.38 -8.49
C ALA A 192 1.39 -6.97 -8.18
N PRO A 193 0.45 -6.43 -8.98
CA PRO A 193 -0.26 -5.19 -8.66
C PRO A 193 -0.99 -5.24 -7.31
N PHE A 194 -1.09 -4.11 -6.62
CA PHE A 194 -1.94 -3.99 -5.43
C PHE A 194 -3.42 -3.98 -5.83
N ASP A 195 -4.24 -4.78 -5.12
CA ASP A 195 -5.70 -4.69 -5.25
C ASP A 195 -6.18 -3.31 -4.78
N ALA A 196 -7.11 -2.70 -5.51
CA ALA A 196 -7.71 -1.41 -5.17
C ALA A 196 -8.45 -1.44 -3.82
N ASP A 197 -8.91 -2.62 -3.38
CA ASP A 197 -9.51 -2.79 -2.06
C ASP A 197 -8.50 -2.54 -0.90
N TYR A 198 -7.19 -2.56 -1.16
CA TYR A 198 -6.19 -2.19 -0.16
C TYR A 198 -6.08 -0.69 0.09
N GLU A 199 -6.42 0.16 -0.88
CA GLU A 199 -6.32 1.62 -0.75
C GLU A 199 -7.05 2.18 0.47
N PRO A 200 -8.35 1.87 0.72
CA PRO A 200 -9.05 2.38 1.90
C PRO A 200 -8.47 1.85 3.22
N LEU A 201 -7.96 0.62 3.24
CA LEU A 201 -7.37 -0.01 4.42
C LEU A 201 -6.06 0.67 4.80
N VAL A 202 -5.15 0.80 3.83
CA VAL A 202 -3.84 1.43 4.04
C VAL A 202 -4.03 2.92 4.36
N ARG A 203 -5.02 3.59 3.75
CA ARG A 203 -5.38 4.97 4.13
C ARG A 203 -5.82 5.09 5.59
N ALA A 204 -6.61 4.15 6.09
CA ALA A 204 -7.04 4.15 7.49
C ALA A 204 -5.85 3.95 8.44
N LEU A 205 -4.98 2.99 8.13
CA LEU A 205 -3.75 2.76 8.90
C LEU A 205 -2.82 3.99 8.87
N ALA A 206 -2.65 4.62 7.70
CA ALA A 206 -1.86 5.84 7.53
C ALA A 206 -2.41 7.01 8.36
N ALA A 207 -3.74 7.13 8.49
CA ALA A 207 -4.36 8.14 9.35
C ALA A 207 -4.08 7.88 10.84
N GLN A 208 -4.16 6.62 11.29
CA GLN A 208 -3.82 6.24 12.68
C GLN A 208 -2.34 6.49 12.97
N ALA A 209 -1.47 6.08 12.04
CA ALA A 209 -0.04 6.32 12.06
C ALA A 209 0.29 7.81 12.19
N ALA A 210 -0.33 8.66 11.36
CA ALA A 210 -0.10 10.10 11.39
C ALA A 210 -0.45 10.71 12.76
N LEU A 211 -1.55 10.29 13.38
CA LEU A 211 -1.93 10.75 14.72
C LEU A 211 -0.90 10.32 15.78
N ALA A 212 -0.44 9.07 15.73
CA ALA A 212 0.56 8.56 16.67
C ALA A 212 1.91 9.27 16.52
N ILE A 213 2.34 9.54 15.28
CA ILE A 213 3.58 10.27 14.98
C ILE A 213 3.49 11.67 15.58
N ILE A 214 2.43 12.42 15.27
CA ILE A 214 2.22 13.78 15.79
C ILE A 214 2.24 13.80 17.32
N HIS A 215 1.56 12.85 17.95
CA HIS A 215 1.51 12.75 19.40
C HIS A 215 2.90 12.60 20.02
N LEU A 216 3.75 11.75 19.45
CA LEU A 216 5.11 11.54 19.95
C LEU A 216 6.06 12.71 19.65
N THR A 217 5.90 13.37 18.50
CA THR A 217 6.72 14.54 18.15
C THR A 217 6.37 15.77 18.99
N ASP A 218 5.09 16.00 19.29
CA ASP A 218 4.65 17.13 20.14
C ASP A 218 5.15 16.97 21.58
N ARG A 219 5.15 15.73 22.10
CA ARG A 219 5.71 15.43 23.43
C ARG A 219 7.20 15.72 23.52
N ALA A 220 7.96 15.44 22.46
CA ALA A 220 9.40 15.70 22.43
C ALA A 220 9.74 17.20 22.42
N LEU A 221 8.84 18.08 21.97
CA LEU A 221 9.03 19.54 21.95
C LEU A 221 8.60 20.23 23.27
N THR A 222 7.97 19.50 24.19
CA THR A 222 7.41 20.05 25.43
C THR A 222 8.27 19.72 26.67
N VAL A 223 9.40 19.03 26.49
CA VAL A 223 10.37 18.64 27.54
C VAL A 223 11.69 19.36 27.30
#